data_AF-A0A5E6NN98-F1
#
_entry.id   AF-A0A5E6NN98-F1
#
_cell.length_a   1.000
_cell.length_b   1.000
_cell.length_c   1.000
_cell.angle_alpha   90.00
_cell.angle_beta   90.00
_cell.angle_gamma   90.00
#
_symmetry.space_group_name_H-M   'P 1'
#
loop_
_entity.id
_entity.type
_entity.pdbx_description
1 polymer ?
#
loop_
_entity_poly.entity_id
_entity_poly.type
_entity_poly.pdbx_seq_one_letter_code
_entity_poly.pdbx_strand_id
1 'polypeptide(L)'
;MLELSFDKKEILVRYMNSVYLGQYGRFEVRGFEHAARFYFNKEVSELSLEGLATLVALIKGPSYYHPTRHPGRLLKRRDLVLRLYHKYQRL
;
A
#
# COMPACT_ATOMS: atom_id res chain seq x y z
N MET A 1 0.41 12.92 -32.49
CA MET A 1 1.07 12.37 -31.29
C MET A 1 0.03 12.47 -30.19
N LEU A 2 -0.61 11.35 -29.81
CA LEU A 2 -1.68 11.37 -28.81
C LEU A 2 -1.10 11.88 -27.49
N GLU A 3 -1.59 13.04 -27.06
CA GLU A 3 -1.40 13.58 -25.73
C GLU A 3 -1.99 12.61 -24.70
N LEU A 4 -1.19 11.62 -24.30
CA LEU A 4 -1.44 10.67 -23.21
C LEU A 4 -1.39 11.38 -21.83
N SER A 5 -1.80 12.64 -21.76
CA SER A 5 -2.01 13.35 -20.51
C SER A 5 -3.39 13.00 -19.96
N PHE A 6 -3.61 11.72 -19.63
CA PHE A 6 -4.47 11.51 -18.46
C PHE A 6 -3.82 12.31 -17.33
N ASP A 7 -4.62 13.16 -16.66
CA ASP A 7 -4.15 13.91 -15.50
C ASP A 7 -3.38 12.92 -14.59
N LYS A 8 -2.14 13.23 -14.24
CA LYS A 8 -1.28 12.32 -13.44
C LYS A 8 -2.00 11.88 -12.18
N LYS A 9 -2.90 12.73 -11.67
CA LYS A 9 -3.83 12.43 -10.57
C LYS A 9 -4.77 11.26 -10.88
N GLU A 10 -5.40 11.23 -12.05
CA GLU A 10 -6.31 10.15 -12.45
C GLU A 10 -5.59 8.81 -12.59
N ILE A 11 -4.38 8.81 -13.18
CA ILE A 11 -3.53 7.61 -13.24
C ILE A 11 -3.25 7.09 -11.82
N LEU A 12 -2.87 7.98 -10.92
CA LEU A 12 -2.58 7.62 -9.54
C LEU A 12 -3.83 7.10 -8.82
N VAL A 13 -5.00 7.73 -8.98
CA VAL A 13 -6.25 7.28 -8.38
C VAL A 13 -6.62 5.87 -8.87
N ARG A 14 -6.54 5.60 -10.18
CA ARG A 14 -6.79 4.27 -10.74
C ARG A 14 -5.81 3.23 -10.19
N TYR A 15 -4.54 3.58 -10.08
CA TYR A 15 -3.54 2.71 -9.48
C TYR A 15 -3.86 2.39 -8.01
N MET A 16 -4.14 3.42 -7.20
CA MET A 16 -4.46 3.28 -5.77
C MET A 16 -5.70 2.41 -5.53
N ASN A 17 -6.64 2.36 -6.47
CA ASN A 17 -7.85 1.54 -6.39
C ASN A 17 -7.66 0.09 -6.89
N SER A 18 -6.61 -0.20 -7.67
CA SER A 18 -6.47 -1.50 -8.36
C SER A 18 -5.22 -2.30 -7.97
N VAL A 19 -4.25 -1.67 -7.30
CA VAL A 19 -2.99 -2.31 -6.90
C VAL A 19 -3.24 -3.53 -6.03
N TYR A 20 -2.52 -4.61 -6.32
CA TYR A 20 -2.60 -5.87 -5.57
C TYR A 20 -1.85 -5.78 -4.24
N LEU A 21 -2.54 -6.08 -3.14
CA LEU A 21 -2.06 -5.93 -1.77
C LEU A 21 -2.17 -7.22 -0.94
N GLY A 22 -2.69 -8.32 -1.52
CA GLY A 22 -2.70 -9.62 -0.86
C GLY A 22 -3.74 -10.58 -1.39
N GLN A 23 -3.74 -11.78 -0.81
CA GLN A 23 -4.69 -12.86 -1.09
C GLN A 23 -5.28 -13.39 0.21
N TYR A 24 -6.59 -13.59 0.23
CA TYR A 24 -7.29 -14.35 1.25
C TYR A 24 -8.10 -15.49 0.61
N GLY A 25 -7.57 -16.70 0.66
CA GLY A 25 -8.16 -17.85 -0.02
C GLY A 25 -8.25 -17.60 -1.53
N ARG A 26 -9.47 -17.56 -2.08
CA ARG A 26 -9.73 -17.22 -3.50
C ARG A 26 -9.92 -15.73 -3.78
N PHE A 27 -9.97 -14.90 -2.74
CA PHE A 27 -10.25 -13.47 -2.87
C PHE A 27 -8.96 -12.65 -2.87
N GLU A 28 -8.83 -11.77 -3.85
CA GLU A 28 -7.74 -10.80 -3.91
C GLU A 28 -8.07 -9.57 -3.06
N VAL A 29 -7.07 -9.07 -2.34
CA VAL A 29 -7.14 -7.78 -1.65
C VAL A 29 -6.47 -6.76 -2.58
N ARG A 30 -7.29 -5.97 -3.27
CA ARG A 30 -6.84 -4.93 -4.21
C ARG A 30 -7.34 -3.56 -3.80
N GLY A 31 -6.50 -2.57 -4.02
CA GLY A 31 -6.78 -1.17 -3.71
C GLY A 31 -6.61 -0.84 -2.23
N PHE A 32 -6.26 0.41 -1.96
CA PHE A 32 -5.92 0.86 -0.61
C PHE A 32 -7.10 0.84 0.36
N GLU A 33 -8.29 1.24 -0.08
CA GLU A 33 -9.48 1.25 0.79
C GLU A 33 -9.87 -0.15 1.23
N HIS A 34 -9.98 -1.09 0.28
CA HIS A 34 -10.28 -2.49 0.61
C HIS A 34 -9.18 -3.11 1.49
N ALA A 35 -7.91 -2.81 1.23
CA ALA A 35 -6.82 -3.28 2.08
C ALA A 35 -6.85 -2.67 3.49
N ALA A 36 -7.22 -1.40 3.64
CA ALA A 36 -7.39 -0.75 4.95
C ALA A 36 -8.47 -1.46 5.78
N ARG A 37 -9.62 -1.73 5.16
CA ARG A 37 -10.71 -2.49 5.77
C ARG A 37 -10.28 -3.91 6.12
N PHE A 38 -9.60 -4.59 5.19
CA PHE A 38 -9.18 -5.98 5.38
C PHE A 38 -8.13 -6.16 6.49
N TYR A 39 -7.07 -5.34 6.50
CA TYR A 39 -5.95 -5.51 7.43
C TYR A 39 -6.13 -4.77 8.77
N PHE A 40 -6.94 -3.69 8.80
CA PHE A 40 -7.03 -2.80 9.96
C PHE A 40 -8.47 -2.55 10.43
N ASN A 41 -9.48 -3.03 9.71
CA ASN A 41 -10.89 -2.73 9.96
C ASN A 41 -11.18 -1.22 10.05
N LYS A 42 -10.57 -0.43 9.15
CA LYS A 42 -10.63 1.03 9.11
C LYS A 42 -10.71 1.54 7.68
N GLU A 43 -11.23 2.75 7.48
CA GLU A 43 -11.07 3.50 6.23
C GLU A 43 -9.61 3.87 6.03
N VAL A 44 -9.20 4.05 4.76
CA VAL A 44 -7.83 4.49 4.45
C VAL A 44 -7.52 5.85 5.08
N SER A 45 -8.52 6.72 5.21
CA SER A 45 -8.45 8.05 5.83
C SER A 45 -8.18 8.00 7.35
N GLU A 46 -8.49 6.88 8.00
CA GLU A 46 -8.34 6.66 9.44
C GLU A 46 -7.03 5.95 9.81
N LEU A 47 -6.22 5.59 8.82
CA LEU A 47 -4.96 4.90 9.06
C LEU A 47 -3.89 5.84 9.61
N SER A 48 -3.15 5.35 10.60
CA SER A 48 -1.91 5.99 11.03
C SER A 48 -0.86 5.94 9.91
N LEU A 49 0.19 6.73 10.05
CA LEU A 49 1.30 6.72 9.10
C LEU A 49 1.94 5.32 8.98
N GLU A 50 2.02 4.56 10.07
CA GLU A 50 2.49 3.18 10.09
C GLU A 50 1.55 2.23 9.34
N GLY A 51 0.23 2.44 9.46
CA GLY A 51 -0.78 1.69 8.71
C GLY A 51 -0.65 1.92 7.21
N LEU A 52 -0.55 3.19 6.80
CA LEU A 52 -0.29 3.57 5.40
C LEU A 52 1.03 2.99 4.89
N ALA A 53 2.11 3.11 5.67
CA ALA A 53 3.41 2.55 5.32
C ALA A 53 3.38 1.02 5.20
N THR A 54 2.52 0.34 5.97
CA THR A 54 2.31 -1.11 5.88
C THR A 54 1.64 -1.48 4.55
N LEU A 55 0.60 -0.75 4.14
CA LEU A 55 -0.03 -0.95 2.82
C LEU A 55 0.97 -0.71 1.68
N VAL A 56 1.76 0.36 1.76
CA VAL A 56 2.82 0.66 0.77
C VAL A 56 3.90 -0.43 0.74
N ALA A 57 4.26 -0.99 1.91
CA ALA A 57 5.22 -2.08 1.99
C ALA A 57 4.74 -3.34 1.25
N LEU A 58 3.44 -3.64 1.34
CA LEU A 58 2.81 -4.79 0.69
C LEU A 58 2.84 -4.71 -0.83
N ILE A 59 2.74 -3.51 -1.44
CA ILE A 59 2.78 -3.31 -2.90
C ILE A 59 3.96 -4.05 -3.55
N LYS A 60 5.14 -4.01 -2.91
CA LYS A 60 6.36 -4.62 -3.48
C LYS A 60 6.26 -6.14 -3.64
N GLY A 61 5.43 -6.80 -2.84
CA GLY A 61 5.27 -8.25 -2.88
C GLY A 61 4.43 -8.75 -1.72
N PRO A 62 3.08 -8.78 -1.87
CA PRO A 62 2.20 -9.11 -0.76
C PRO A 62 2.47 -10.47 -0.13
N SER A 63 2.79 -11.48 -0.96
CA SER A 63 3.14 -12.82 -0.48
C SER A 63 4.49 -12.86 0.25
N TYR A 64 5.47 -12.07 -0.20
CA TYR A 64 6.80 -12.03 0.40
C TYR A 64 6.82 -11.28 1.75
N TYR A 65 6.00 -10.22 1.85
CA TYR A 65 5.79 -9.41 3.04
C TYR A 65 4.49 -9.75 3.77
N HIS A 66 4.02 -11.00 3.65
CA HIS A 66 2.73 -11.41 4.18
C HIS A 66 2.65 -11.15 5.71
N PRO A 67 1.61 -10.46 6.23
CA PRO A 67 1.55 -10.01 7.62
C PRO A 67 1.66 -11.14 8.65
N THR A 68 0.98 -12.27 8.42
CA THR A 68 1.01 -13.42 9.32
C THR A 68 2.17 -14.39 9.08
N ARG A 69 2.49 -14.70 7.81
CA ARG A 69 3.55 -15.68 7.48
C ARG A 69 4.96 -15.11 7.66
N HIS A 70 5.14 -13.81 7.39
CA HIS A 70 6.45 -13.17 7.35
C HIS A 70 6.47 -11.79 8.05
N PRO A 71 6.00 -11.69 9.31
CA PRO A 71 5.86 -10.41 10.02
C PRO A 71 7.17 -9.64 10.12
N GLY A 72 8.30 -10.33 10.35
CA GLY A 72 9.60 -9.68 10.45
C GLY A 72 10.07 -9.04 9.13
N ARG A 73 9.70 -9.61 7.97
CA ARG A 73 10.03 -9.00 6.66
C ARG A 73 9.16 -7.77 6.42
N LEU A 74 7.88 -7.87 6.75
CA LEU A 74 6.94 -6.75 6.64
C LEU A 74 7.39 -5.58 7.50
N LEU A 75 7.74 -5.85 8.77
CA LEU A 75 8.21 -4.84 9.71
C LEU A 75 9.40 -4.06 9.15
N LYS A 76 10.46 -4.77 8.74
CA LYS A 76 11.65 -4.15 8.14
C LYS A 76 11.33 -3.32 6.89
N ARG A 77 10.39 -3.76 6.06
CA ARG A 77 9.98 -3.05 4.85
C ARG A 77 9.16 -1.80 5.17
N ARG A 78 8.21 -1.89 6.11
CA ARG A 78 7.44 -0.75 6.61
C ARG A 78 8.37 0.32 7.20
N ASP A 79 9.35 -0.09 8.00
CA ASP A 79 10.28 0.85 8.62
C ASP A 79 11.21 1.51 7.59
N LEU A 80 11.55 0.82 6.50
CA LEU A 80 12.20 1.45 5.34
C LEU A 80 11.29 2.50 4.67
N VAL A 81 10.01 2.21 4.47
CA VAL A 81 9.04 3.17 3.91
C VAL A 81 8.95 4.42 4.79
N LEU A 82 8.82 4.24 6.12
CA LEU A 82 8.78 5.36 7.08
C LEU A 82 10.06 6.20 7.05
N ARG A 83 11.25 5.56 7.04
CA ARG A 83 12.52 6.30 6.92
C ARG A 83 12.59 7.12 5.63
N LEU A 84 12.15 6.56 4.50
CA LEU A 84 12.13 7.29 3.23
C LEU A 84 11.14 8.46 3.28
N TYR A 85 9.93 8.24 3.80
CA TYR A 85 8.93 9.29 3.99
C TYR A 85 9.50 10.48 4.78
N HIS A 86 10.09 10.22 5.95
CA HIS A 86 10.70 11.27 6.77
C HIS A 86 11.91 11.94 6.10
N LYS A 87 12.69 11.20 5.29
CA LYS A 87 13.82 11.76 4.54
C LYS A 87 13.33 12.77 3.50
N TYR A 88 12.29 12.43 2.73
CA TYR A 88 11.79 13.28 1.65
C TYR A 88 10.89 14.42 2.13
N GLN A 89 10.32 14.37 3.35
CA GLN A 89 9.60 15.50 3.95
C GLN A 89 10.51 16.63 4.42
N ARG A 90 11.81 16.38 4.59
CA ARG A 90 12.80 17.37 5.05
C ARG A 90 13.52 18.08 3.90
N LEU A 91 13.12 17.81 2.66
CA LEU A 91 13.58 18.48 1.45
C LEU A 91 12.55 19.53 1.05
#